data_AF-A0A3B3Z192-F1
#
_entry.id   AF-A0A3B3Z192-F1
#
_cell.length_a   1.000
_cell.length_b   1.000
_cell.length_c   1.000
_cell.angle_alpha   90.00
_cell.angle_beta   90.00
_cell.angle_gamma   90.00
#
_symmetry.space_group_name_H-M   'P 1'
#
loop_
_entity.id
_entity.type
_entity.pdbx_description
1 polymer ?
#
loop_
_entity_poly.entity_id
_entity_poly.type
_entity_poly.pdbx_seq_one_letter_code
_entity_poly.pdbx_strand_id
1 'polypeptide(L)'
;MKQSNRIKAMVKEEQEESSNRPDNTAFTQQRLPAWQPILSASIVIPMFVLIGAAFIGVGVALFITSRDIQLQELDYTGDDSEHPCFKCRTNTEKCTCSMTFSIPTLFKGPVFFYYGLTNYFQNQRKYGASKDDNQLYGDLNYFTSPSTDCDPYTRDSKNMPIVPCGALANSMFNDTFTLSHTVNGVQKIVPLDGKGIAWWTDYNIKYRNPSITPLINAFNGTKKPTNWPKPIYELDTTDVYNNGFINQDFLVWMRRAALPDFRKLYRRITHDDYAAGLPAGNYTLTIAYNYPVHSFNGKKKVVLSNVSWMGGKNDFLGIAYIVVGSMCVVMSIVMLIVYARFKFGEDD
;
A
#
# COMPACT_ATOMS: atom_id res chain seq x y z
N MET A 1 68.46 -63.05 -30.12
CA MET A 1 67.01 -62.92 -30.43
C MET A 1 66.24 -62.84 -29.11
N LYS A 2 65.45 -61.76 -28.95
CA LYS A 2 64.34 -61.47 -28.00
C LYS A 2 64.23 -62.22 -26.65
N GLN A 3 64.14 -61.45 -25.56
CA GLN A 3 62.94 -61.24 -24.71
C GLN A 3 63.31 -60.26 -23.58
N SER A 4 62.73 -59.07 -23.45
CA SER A 4 61.33 -58.69 -23.17
C SER A 4 61.01 -58.62 -21.67
N ASN A 5 60.64 -57.39 -21.25
CA ASN A 5 59.74 -57.03 -20.16
C ASN A 5 60.20 -57.22 -18.71
N ARG A 6 60.67 -56.12 -18.12
CA ARG A 6 60.46 -55.84 -16.71
C ARG A 6 60.01 -54.40 -16.51
N ILE A 7 58.92 -54.27 -15.76
CA ILE A 7 58.48 -53.09 -14.99
C ILE A 7 57.61 -52.08 -15.76
N LYS A 8 56.28 -52.28 -15.63
CA LYS A 8 55.32 -51.24 -15.22
C LYS A 8 53.93 -51.86 -15.03
N ALA A 9 53.71 -52.40 -13.84
CA ALA A 9 52.38 -52.61 -13.29
C ALA A 9 52.50 -52.33 -11.79
N MET A 10 52.44 -51.05 -11.42
CA MET A 10 52.15 -50.66 -10.04
C MET A 10 50.69 -51.06 -9.79
N VAL A 11 50.55 -52.16 -9.08
CA VAL A 11 49.31 -52.70 -8.55
C VAL A 11 48.63 -51.61 -7.71
N LYS A 12 47.36 -51.37 -8.01
CA LYS A 12 46.45 -50.60 -7.18
C LYS A 12 46.25 -51.41 -5.90
N GLU A 13 46.88 -51.01 -4.79
CA GLU A 13 46.59 -51.59 -3.48
C GLU A 13 45.12 -51.33 -3.14
N GLU A 14 44.30 -52.39 -3.11
CA GLU A 14 43.02 -52.38 -2.41
C GLU A 14 43.31 -52.37 -0.91
N GLN A 15 43.08 -51.21 -0.27
CA GLN A 15 43.08 -51.10 1.19
C GLN A 15 41.89 -51.89 1.75
N GLU A 16 42.14 -52.79 2.71
CA GLU A 16 41.10 -53.45 3.50
C GLU A 16 40.16 -52.40 4.16
N GLU A 17 38.87 -52.45 3.83
CA GLU A 17 37.83 -51.63 4.47
C GLU A 17 37.53 -52.17 5.88
N SER A 18 38.07 -51.52 6.92
CA SER A 18 37.67 -51.82 8.30
C SER A 18 36.24 -51.34 8.54
N SER A 19 35.37 -52.15 9.19
CA SER A 19 33.93 -51.85 9.33
C SER A 19 33.59 -50.56 10.10
N ASN A 20 34.55 -50.01 10.84
CA ASN A 20 34.41 -48.78 11.61
C ASN A 20 35.14 -47.58 10.97
N ARG A 21 35.61 -47.70 9.71
CA ARG A 21 36.24 -46.59 9.01
C ARG A 21 35.15 -45.62 8.55
N PRO A 22 35.18 -44.35 8.99
CA PRO A 22 34.21 -43.37 8.50
C PRO A 22 34.41 -43.14 7.00
N ASP A 23 33.31 -42.90 6.30
CA ASP A 23 33.30 -42.63 4.87
C ASP A 23 34.29 -41.52 4.52
N ASN A 24 35.13 -41.76 3.51
CA ASN A 24 36.16 -40.82 3.05
C ASN A 24 35.66 -39.95 1.90
N THR A 25 34.46 -39.37 2.03
CA THR A 25 33.91 -38.42 1.06
C THR A 25 34.27 -36.98 1.45
N ALA A 26 34.32 -36.06 0.47
CA ALA A 26 34.59 -34.64 0.75
C ALA A 26 33.58 -34.01 1.71
N PHE A 27 32.33 -34.50 1.72
CA PHE A 27 31.29 -34.07 2.65
C PHE A 27 31.57 -34.58 4.07
N THR A 28 31.74 -35.89 4.25
CA THR A 28 31.95 -36.51 5.57
C THR A 28 33.28 -36.13 6.22
N GLN A 29 34.27 -35.77 5.43
CA GLN A 29 35.59 -35.31 5.90
C GLN A 29 35.72 -33.79 6.00
N GLN A 30 34.63 -33.03 5.72
CA GLN A 30 34.60 -31.57 5.77
C GLN A 30 35.65 -30.88 4.86
N ARG A 31 35.90 -31.45 3.68
CA ARG A 31 36.84 -30.95 2.66
C ARG A 31 36.13 -30.48 1.40
N LEU A 32 34.88 -30.04 1.53
CA LEU A 32 34.16 -29.44 0.41
C LEU A 32 34.93 -28.21 -0.09
N PRO A 33 35.01 -28.00 -1.42
CA PRO A 33 35.55 -26.75 -1.95
C PRO A 33 34.71 -25.59 -1.42
N ALA A 34 35.35 -24.70 -0.67
CA ALA A 34 34.70 -23.54 -0.07
C ALA A 34 35.45 -22.27 -0.47
N TRP A 35 34.70 -21.20 -0.73
CA TRP A 35 35.27 -19.87 -0.86
C TRP A 35 35.40 -19.23 0.53
N GLN A 36 36.62 -18.82 0.89
CA GLN A 36 36.95 -18.21 2.18
C GLN A 36 37.40 -16.76 1.99
N PRO A 37 36.47 -15.79 1.86
CA PRO A 37 36.83 -14.40 1.67
C PRO A 37 37.51 -13.83 2.91
N ILE A 38 38.76 -13.39 2.76
CA ILE A 38 39.48 -12.65 3.79
C ILE A 38 39.23 -11.16 3.55
N LEU A 39 38.46 -10.53 4.43
CA LEU A 39 38.12 -9.11 4.35
C LEU A 39 39.31 -8.25 4.78
N SER A 40 40.19 -7.94 3.83
CA SER A 40 41.32 -7.03 4.03
C SER A 40 40.94 -5.56 3.79
N ALA A 41 41.69 -4.64 4.40
CA ALA A 41 41.47 -3.20 4.25
C ALA A 41 41.48 -2.75 2.76
N SER A 42 42.35 -3.34 1.94
CA SER A 42 42.45 -3.07 0.50
C SER A 42 41.19 -3.42 -0.29
N ILE A 43 40.34 -4.30 0.24
CA ILE A 43 39.07 -4.70 -0.39
C ILE A 43 37.91 -3.90 0.23
N VAL A 44 37.88 -3.79 1.57
CA VAL A 44 36.76 -3.18 2.29
C VAL A 44 36.69 -1.67 2.08
N ILE A 45 37.82 -0.95 2.11
CA ILE A 45 37.82 0.51 2.00
C ILE A 45 37.25 0.98 0.64
N PRO A 46 37.74 0.48 -0.52
CA PRO A 46 37.16 0.84 -1.81
C PRO A 46 35.68 0.44 -1.93
N MET A 47 35.29 -0.72 -1.38
CA MET A 47 33.90 -1.17 -1.38
C MET A 47 32.99 -0.17 -0.64
N PHE A 48 33.38 0.29 0.56
CA PHE A 48 32.60 1.28 1.31
C PHE A 48 32.50 2.63 0.60
N VAL A 49 33.57 3.08 -0.06
CA VAL A 49 33.53 4.30 -0.88
C VAL A 49 32.56 4.16 -2.06
N LEU A 50 32.64 3.04 -2.79
CA LEU A 50 31.80 2.80 -3.96
C LEU A 50 30.31 2.67 -3.58
N ILE A 51 30.00 1.90 -2.53
CA ILE A 51 28.63 1.77 -2.03
C ILE A 51 28.12 3.12 -1.51
N GLY A 52 28.95 3.84 -0.76
CA GLY A 52 28.60 5.16 -0.24
C GLY A 52 28.27 6.16 -1.35
N ALA A 53 29.12 6.26 -2.38
CA ALA A 53 28.89 7.12 -3.54
C ALA A 53 27.63 6.73 -4.32
N ALA A 54 27.41 5.44 -4.54
CA ALA A 54 26.21 4.94 -5.21
C ALA A 54 24.93 5.27 -4.41
N PHE A 55 24.95 5.08 -3.09
CA PHE A 55 23.81 5.37 -2.23
C PHE A 55 23.50 6.86 -2.15
N ILE A 56 24.51 7.73 -2.11
CA ILE A 56 24.32 9.18 -2.19
C ILE A 56 23.68 9.55 -3.54
N GLY A 57 24.20 9.04 -4.65
CA GLY A 57 23.66 9.31 -5.99
C GLY A 57 22.20 8.90 -6.12
N VAL A 58 21.86 7.67 -5.71
CA VAL A 58 20.48 7.18 -5.68
C VAL A 58 19.62 8.02 -4.73
N GLY A 59 20.10 8.30 -3.52
CA GLY A 59 19.37 9.06 -2.51
C GLY A 59 19.01 10.48 -2.96
N VAL A 60 19.93 11.18 -3.62
CA VAL A 60 19.68 12.49 -4.22
C VAL A 60 18.62 12.41 -5.32
N ALA A 61 18.71 11.43 -6.22
CA ALA A 61 17.71 11.24 -7.29
C ALA A 61 16.31 10.96 -6.73
N LEU A 62 16.19 10.10 -5.72
CA LEU A 62 14.92 9.78 -5.05
C LEU A 62 14.37 11.01 -4.31
N PHE A 63 15.22 11.79 -3.65
CA PHE A 63 14.83 12.99 -2.92
C PHE A 63 14.26 14.07 -3.86
N ILE A 64 14.91 14.33 -4.98
CA ILE A 64 14.42 15.28 -6.00
C ILE A 64 13.08 14.80 -6.57
N THR A 65 13.00 13.52 -6.94
CA THR A 65 11.76 12.93 -7.49
C THR A 65 10.58 13.06 -6.51
N SER A 66 10.82 12.90 -5.20
CA SER A 66 9.79 13.07 -4.17
C SER A 66 9.34 14.53 -4.04
N ARG A 67 10.26 15.50 -4.14
CA ARG A 67 9.93 16.93 -4.00
C ARG A 67 9.21 17.53 -5.20
N ASP A 68 9.40 16.96 -6.38
CA ASP A 68 8.65 17.35 -7.59
C ASP A 68 7.16 16.97 -7.52
N ILE A 69 6.78 16.09 -6.57
CA ILE A 69 5.39 15.69 -6.35
C ILE A 69 4.61 16.84 -5.68
N GLN A 70 3.51 17.23 -6.32
CA GLN A 70 2.56 18.21 -5.82
C GLN A 70 1.53 17.51 -4.94
N LEU A 71 1.28 18.08 -3.77
CA LEU A 71 0.36 17.56 -2.76
C LEU A 71 -0.49 18.72 -2.23
N GLN A 72 -1.80 18.60 -2.35
CA GLN A 72 -2.77 19.51 -1.72
C GLN A 72 -3.57 18.71 -0.71
N GLU A 73 -3.45 19.06 0.57
CA GLU A 73 -4.25 18.48 1.64
C GLU A 73 -5.27 19.50 2.16
N LEU A 74 -6.48 19.03 2.44
CA LEU A 74 -7.58 19.84 2.94
C LEU A 74 -8.24 19.07 4.09
N ASP A 75 -8.16 19.59 5.31
CA ASP A 75 -8.92 19.05 6.44
C ASP A 75 -10.37 19.54 6.33
N TYR A 76 -11.34 18.64 6.47
CA TYR A 76 -12.76 18.98 6.43
C TYR A 76 -13.53 18.49 7.66
N THR A 77 -12.83 18.15 8.75
CA THR A 77 -13.41 17.61 9.99
C THR A 77 -14.38 18.58 10.67
N GLY A 78 -14.14 19.88 10.53
CA GLY A 78 -14.97 20.93 11.12
C GLY A 78 -14.81 21.02 12.64
N ASP A 79 -13.57 21.04 13.13
CA ASP A 79 -13.28 21.17 14.57
C ASP A 79 -13.58 22.59 15.09
N ASP A 80 -13.24 23.61 14.30
CA ASP A 80 -13.36 25.03 14.64
C ASP A 80 -14.71 25.63 14.20
N SER A 81 -15.29 26.54 15.00
CA SER A 81 -16.59 27.18 14.70
C SER A 81 -16.59 28.01 13.41
N GLU A 82 -15.43 28.51 12.98
CA GLU A 82 -15.25 29.25 11.73
C GLU A 82 -15.15 28.33 10.50
N HIS A 83 -14.95 27.02 10.72
CA HIS A 83 -14.74 26.08 9.63
C HIS A 83 -16.06 25.84 8.84
N PRO A 84 -16.04 25.86 7.49
CA PRO A 84 -17.26 25.71 6.67
C PRO A 84 -18.07 24.43 6.92
N CYS A 85 -17.39 23.36 7.37
CA CYS A 85 -17.99 22.07 7.70
C CYS A 85 -18.41 21.92 9.18
N PHE A 86 -18.19 22.92 10.04
CA PHE A 86 -18.58 22.86 11.46
C PHE A 86 -20.07 22.61 11.66
N LYS A 87 -20.92 23.21 10.80
CA LYS A 87 -22.38 22.99 10.80
C LYS A 87 -22.80 21.52 10.64
N CYS A 88 -21.96 20.70 10.00
CA CYS A 88 -22.21 19.27 9.78
C CYS A 88 -21.80 18.40 10.96
N ARG A 89 -21.11 18.97 11.95
CA ARG A 89 -20.85 18.30 13.23
C ARG A 89 -22.11 18.26 14.10
N THR A 90 -22.90 19.33 14.08
CA THR A 90 -24.08 19.49 14.93
C THR A 90 -25.35 18.95 14.30
N ASN A 91 -25.45 18.96 12.96
CA ASN A 91 -26.63 18.49 12.25
C ASN A 91 -26.42 17.06 11.72
N THR A 92 -27.24 16.12 12.19
CA THR A 92 -27.07 14.67 11.93
C THR A 92 -27.75 14.17 10.67
N GLU A 93 -28.61 14.96 10.01
CA GLU A 93 -29.31 14.50 8.80
C GLU A 93 -28.80 15.18 7.53
N LYS A 94 -28.17 14.37 6.66
CA LYS A 94 -27.75 14.70 5.27
C LYS A 94 -27.12 16.09 5.13
N CYS A 95 -26.08 16.38 5.91
CA CYS A 95 -25.40 17.67 5.85
C CYS A 95 -24.42 17.76 4.67
N THR A 96 -24.42 18.91 4.00
CA THR A 96 -23.43 19.23 2.97
C THR A 96 -22.64 20.49 3.35
N CYS A 97 -21.33 20.44 3.13
CA CYS A 97 -20.44 21.59 3.28
C CYS A 97 -19.59 21.78 2.03
N SER A 98 -19.16 23.02 1.80
CA SER A 98 -18.33 23.39 0.66
C SER A 98 -17.10 24.13 1.12
N MET A 99 -15.97 23.81 0.51
CA MET A 99 -14.66 24.40 0.80
C MET A 99 -14.04 24.89 -0.50
N THR A 100 -13.49 26.11 -0.46
CA THR A 100 -12.80 26.70 -1.60
C THR A 100 -11.30 26.69 -1.37
N PHE A 101 -10.53 26.33 -2.40
CA PHE A 101 -9.07 26.36 -2.37
C PHE A 101 -8.53 26.78 -3.74
N SER A 102 -7.31 27.33 -3.75
CA SER A 102 -6.65 27.79 -4.99
C SER A 102 -5.42 26.94 -5.27
N ILE A 103 -5.25 26.52 -6.53
CA ILE A 103 -4.04 25.90 -7.01
C ILE A 103 -3.21 26.97 -7.74
N PRO A 104 -2.00 27.32 -7.26
CA PRO A 104 -1.24 28.46 -7.79
C PRO A 104 -0.58 28.18 -9.15
N THR A 105 -0.21 26.94 -9.42
CA THR A 105 0.46 26.49 -10.65
C THR A 105 -0.20 25.23 -11.18
N LEU A 106 0.06 24.87 -12.44
CA LEU A 106 -0.46 23.63 -13.00
C LEU A 106 -0.10 22.43 -12.09
N PHE A 107 -1.13 21.73 -11.63
CA PHE A 107 -0.98 20.50 -10.86
C PHE A 107 -0.79 19.35 -11.84
N LYS A 108 0.46 18.95 -12.11
CA LYS A 108 0.81 18.01 -13.17
C LYS A 108 0.10 16.67 -13.01
N GLY A 109 -0.57 16.22 -14.06
CA GLY A 109 -1.26 14.93 -14.10
C GLY A 109 -0.33 13.73 -14.30
N PRO A 110 -0.83 12.49 -14.09
CA PRO A 110 -2.18 12.15 -13.63
C PRO A 110 -2.42 12.53 -12.15
N VAL A 111 -3.60 13.09 -11.86
CA VAL A 111 -3.96 13.52 -10.49
C VAL A 111 -4.87 12.48 -9.85
N PHE A 112 -4.56 12.15 -8.60
CA PHE A 112 -5.31 11.20 -7.80
C PHE A 112 -5.97 11.92 -6.62
N PHE A 113 -7.26 11.64 -6.44
CA PHE A 113 -8.07 12.13 -5.33
C PHE A 113 -8.13 11.04 -4.27
N TYR A 114 -7.66 11.34 -3.05
CA TYR A 114 -7.77 10.47 -1.90
C TYR A 114 -8.64 11.10 -0.82
N TYR A 115 -9.34 10.25 -0.06
CA TYR A 115 -9.78 10.63 1.28
C TYR A 115 -8.81 10.06 2.32
N GLY A 116 -8.58 10.81 3.38
CA GLY A 116 -7.72 10.46 4.50
C GLY A 116 -8.52 10.38 5.79
N LEU A 117 -8.25 9.36 6.58
CA LEU A 117 -8.73 9.21 7.95
C LEU A 117 -7.53 9.16 8.88
N THR A 118 -7.66 9.81 10.03
CA THR A 118 -6.66 9.77 11.10
C THR A 118 -7.29 9.20 12.37
N ASN A 119 -6.43 8.64 13.22
CA ASN A 119 -6.84 7.96 14.45
C ASN A 119 -7.87 6.85 14.20
N TYR A 120 -7.73 6.13 13.07
CA TYR A 120 -8.65 5.06 12.67
C TYR A 120 -7.91 3.72 12.54
N PHE A 121 -8.06 2.84 13.52
CA PHE A 121 -7.23 1.63 13.65
C PHE A 121 -7.72 0.44 12.80
N GLN A 122 -7.57 0.50 11.47
CA GLN A 122 -7.88 -0.65 10.59
C GLN A 122 -6.98 -1.87 10.83
N ASN A 123 -5.82 -1.66 11.47
CA ASN A 123 -4.83 -2.68 11.81
C ASN A 123 -5.13 -3.41 13.12
N GLN A 124 -6.18 -3.02 13.86
CA GLN A 124 -6.60 -3.74 15.06
C GLN A 124 -7.01 -5.18 14.69
N ARG A 125 -6.50 -6.17 15.43
CA ARG A 125 -6.62 -7.60 15.07
C ARG A 125 -8.07 -8.06 14.82
N LYS A 126 -8.98 -7.81 15.76
CA LYS A 126 -10.39 -8.20 15.67
C LYS A 126 -11.10 -7.46 14.53
N TYR A 127 -10.90 -6.15 14.41
CA TYR A 127 -11.47 -5.34 13.33
C TYR A 127 -11.03 -5.87 11.96
N GLY A 128 -9.74 -6.12 11.80
CA GLY A 128 -9.18 -6.53 10.53
C GLY A 128 -9.43 -8.00 10.16
N ALA A 129 -9.67 -8.87 11.15
CA ALA A 129 -10.10 -10.24 10.94
C ALA A 129 -11.61 -10.35 10.67
N SER A 130 -12.41 -9.35 11.07
CA SER A 130 -13.88 -9.39 10.98
C SER A 130 -14.40 -9.17 9.57
N LYS A 131 -14.37 -10.24 8.78
CA LYS A 131 -14.88 -10.40 7.41
C LYS A 131 -14.99 -11.89 7.08
N ASP A 132 -15.78 -12.23 6.06
CA ASP A 132 -15.88 -13.59 5.53
C ASP A 132 -15.41 -13.61 4.07
N ASP A 133 -14.25 -14.23 3.82
CA ASP A 133 -13.66 -14.28 2.49
C ASP A 133 -14.46 -15.13 1.50
N ASN A 134 -15.15 -16.18 1.95
CA ASN A 134 -15.97 -17.02 1.06
C ASN A 134 -17.26 -16.30 0.66
N GLN A 135 -17.84 -15.54 1.60
CA GLN A 135 -18.96 -14.65 1.31
C GLN A 135 -18.57 -13.59 0.27
N LEU A 136 -17.40 -12.96 0.45
CA LEU A 136 -16.88 -11.93 -0.47
C LEU A 136 -16.43 -12.48 -1.83
N TYR A 137 -16.16 -13.78 -1.90
CA TYR A 137 -15.95 -14.53 -3.14
C TYR A 137 -17.27 -14.95 -3.81
N GLY A 138 -18.43 -14.66 -3.21
CA GLY A 138 -19.74 -14.91 -3.79
C GLY A 138 -20.29 -16.32 -3.56
N ASP A 139 -19.78 -17.07 -2.58
CA ASP A 139 -20.35 -18.37 -2.19
C ASP A 139 -21.65 -18.17 -1.38
N LEU A 140 -22.76 -18.62 -1.96
CA LEU A 140 -24.10 -18.48 -1.39
C LEU A 140 -24.31 -19.25 -0.08
N ASN A 141 -23.51 -20.29 0.20
CA ASN A 141 -23.59 -21.00 1.47
C ASN A 141 -23.26 -20.07 2.64
N TYR A 142 -22.24 -19.21 2.45
CA TYR A 142 -21.78 -18.23 3.44
C TYR A 142 -22.65 -16.96 3.49
N PHE A 143 -23.67 -16.85 2.63
CA PHE A 143 -24.70 -15.81 2.77
C PHE A 143 -25.72 -16.19 3.84
N THR A 144 -26.00 -17.49 4.02
CA THR A 144 -26.96 -17.98 5.03
C THR A 144 -26.29 -18.28 6.37
N SER A 145 -25.05 -18.76 6.32
CA SER A 145 -24.23 -19.14 7.48
C SER A 145 -22.84 -18.50 7.39
N PRO A 146 -22.70 -17.20 7.74
CA PRO A 146 -21.42 -16.50 7.71
C PRO A 146 -20.41 -17.07 8.74
N SER A 147 -19.12 -16.88 8.48
CA SER A 147 -18.03 -17.23 9.41
C SER A 147 -18.18 -16.53 10.78
N THR A 148 -17.77 -17.21 11.84
CA THR A 148 -17.70 -16.66 13.20
C THR A 148 -16.70 -15.51 13.33
N ASP A 149 -15.75 -15.39 12.41
CA ASP A 149 -14.81 -14.26 12.39
C ASP A 149 -15.53 -12.90 12.24
N CYS A 150 -16.72 -12.91 11.61
CA CYS A 150 -17.54 -11.71 11.42
C CYS A 150 -18.23 -11.22 12.70
N ASP A 151 -18.18 -11.95 13.83
CA ASP A 151 -18.90 -11.58 15.03
C ASP A 151 -18.48 -10.20 15.59
N PRO A 152 -19.44 -9.39 16.09
CA PRO A 152 -20.88 -9.65 16.22
C PRO A 152 -21.71 -9.29 14.97
N TYR A 153 -21.08 -8.98 13.83
CA TYR A 153 -21.72 -8.49 12.61
C TYR A 153 -22.11 -9.61 11.65
N THR A 154 -22.39 -10.80 12.16
CA THR A 154 -22.84 -11.97 11.38
C THR A 154 -24.34 -11.90 11.08
N ARG A 155 -25.15 -11.43 12.04
CA ARG A 155 -26.61 -11.36 11.96
C ARG A 155 -27.15 -10.05 12.51
N ASP A 156 -28.34 -9.67 12.05
CA ASP A 156 -29.06 -8.51 12.59
C ASP A 156 -29.86 -8.87 13.87
N SER A 157 -30.55 -7.87 14.43
CA SER A 157 -31.39 -8.05 15.63
C SER A 157 -32.57 -9.02 15.44
N LYS A 158 -32.94 -9.34 14.20
CA LYS A 158 -33.99 -10.29 13.84
C LYS A 158 -33.41 -11.65 13.43
N ASN A 159 -32.13 -11.89 13.72
CA ASN A 159 -31.40 -13.11 13.39
C ASN A 159 -31.23 -13.37 11.88
N MET A 160 -31.40 -12.34 11.03
CA MET A 160 -31.16 -12.43 9.59
C MET A 160 -29.66 -12.28 9.29
N PRO A 161 -29.07 -13.11 8.40
CA PRO A 161 -27.65 -13.01 8.08
C PRO A 161 -27.32 -11.71 7.34
N ILE A 162 -26.23 -11.07 7.75
CA ILE A 162 -25.75 -9.82 7.18
C ILE A 162 -24.78 -10.11 6.02
N VAL A 163 -24.98 -9.41 4.91
CA VAL A 163 -24.12 -9.52 3.72
C VAL A 163 -23.81 -8.11 3.17
N PRO A 164 -22.54 -7.70 3.08
CA PRO A 164 -21.34 -8.37 3.63
C PRO A 164 -21.27 -8.32 5.17
N CYS A 165 -20.88 -9.41 5.82
CA CYS A 165 -20.69 -9.45 7.27
C CYS A 165 -19.37 -8.80 7.70
N GLY A 166 -19.29 -8.49 9.00
CA GLY A 166 -18.04 -8.09 9.65
C GLY A 166 -17.89 -6.58 9.89
N ALA A 167 -17.07 -6.24 10.89
CA ALA A 167 -16.81 -4.87 11.31
C ALA A 167 -16.18 -4.03 10.19
N LEU A 168 -15.31 -4.66 9.40
CA LEU A 168 -14.61 -4.01 8.30
C LEU A 168 -15.60 -3.52 7.25
N ALA A 169 -16.52 -4.36 6.79
CA ALA A 169 -17.51 -3.97 5.80
C ALA A 169 -18.53 -2.99 6.39
N ASN A 170 -19.05 -3.27 7.60
CA ASN A 170 -20.07 -2.43 8.25
C ASN A 170 -19.64 -0.96 8.40
N SER A 171 -18.36 -0.69 8.59
CA SER A 171 -17.82 0.66 8.81
C SER A 171 -17.33 1.35 7.54
N MET A 172 -17.77 0.91 6.35
CA MET A 172 -17.42 1.50 5.05
C MET A 172 -17.60 3.02 5.02
N PHE A 173 -16.57 3.70 4.51
CA PHE A 173 -16.58 5.14 4.30
C PHE A 173 -17.67 5.56 3.29
N ASN A 174 -18.46 6.58 3.63
CA ASN A 174 -19.67 6.96 2.88
C ASN A 174 -19.86 8.47 2.66
N ASP A 175 -18.82 9.29 2.87
CA ASP A 175 -18.87 10.68 2.37
C ASP A 175 -18.76 10.67 0.84
N THR A 176 -19.40 11.65 0.20
CA THR A 176 -19.30 11.84 -1.24
C THR A 176 -18.72 13.21 -1.57
N PHE A 177 -17.95 13.26 -2.65
CA PHE A 177 -17.22 14.45 -3.06
C PHE A 177 -17.62 14.88 -4.47
N THR A 178 -17.79 16.19 -4.65
CA THR A 178 -17.94 16.84 -5.96
C THR A 178 -16.92 17.96 -6.05
N LEU A 179 -16.09 17.93 -7.08
CA LEU A 179 -15.06 18.93 -7.31
C LEU A 179 -15.47 19.81 -8.50
N SER A 180 -15.45 21.12 -8.32
CA SER A 180 -15.76 22.12 -9.34
C SER A 180 -14.60 23.08 -9.52
N HIS A 181 -14.28 23.41 -10.76
CA HIS A 181 -13.26 24.39 -11.15
C HIS A 181 -13.95 25.68 -11.62
N THR A 182 -13.58 26.82 -11.04
CA THR A 182 -14.15 28.12 -11.41
C THR A 182 -13.35 28.73 -12.57
N VAL A 183 -13.95 28.77 -13.77
CA VAL A 183 -13.37 29.35 -14.98
C VAL A 183 -14.23 30.54 -15.43
N ASN A 184 -13.66 31.74 -15.49
CA ASN A 184 -14.36 32.97 -15.89
C ASN A 184 -15.67 33.22 -15.12
N GLY A 185 -15.71 32.89 -13.83
CA GLY A 185 -16.90 33.03 -12.97
C GLY A 185 -17.91 31.89 -13.08
N VAL A 186 -17.72 30.92 -14.00
CA VAL A 186 -18.58 29.74 -14.17
C VAL A 186 -17.93 28.53 -13.49
N GLN A 187 -18.71 27.78 -12.71
CA GLN A 187 -18.23 26.53 -12.10
C GLN A 187 -18.40 25.37 -13.08
N LYS A 188 -17.28 24.79 -13.52
CA LYS A 188 -17.23 23.57 -14.32
C LYS A 188 -16.93 22.37 -13.42
N ILE A 189 -17.75 21.32 -13.49
CA ILE A 189 -17.52 20.09 -12.73
C ILE A 189 -16.27 19.38 -13.26
N VAL A 190 -15.39 18.97 -12.35
CA VAL A 190 -14.22 18.15 -12.67
C VAL A 190 -14.68 16.68 -12.72
N PRO A 191 -14.47 15.96 -13.83
CA PRO A 191 -14.84 14.55 -13.94
C PRO A 191 -13.97 13.72 -12.99
N LEU A 192 -14.64 13.00 -12.08
CA LEU A 192 -13.98 12.12 -11.11
C LEU A 192 -14.21 10.67 -11.53
N ASP A 193 -13.18 10.00 -12.03
CA ASP A 193 -13.26 8.61 -12.49
C ASP A 193 -13.11 7.62 -11.32
N GLY A 194 -14.12 6.77 -11.11
CA GLY A 194 -14.12 5.69 -10.12
C GLY A 194 -13.60 4.35 -10.64
N LYS A 195 -13.25 4.26 -11.92
CA LYS A 195 -12.76 3.00 -12.53
C LYS A 195 -11.26 2.84 -12.35
N GLY A 196 -10.83 1.61 -12.09
CA GLY A 196 -9.42 1.27 -11.95
C GLY A 196 -8.74 1.93 -10.74
N ILE A 197 -9.46 2.08 -9.63
CA ILE A 197 -8.91 2.56 -8.34
C ILE A 197 -8.53 1.41 -7.41
N ALA A 198 -9.17 0.24 -7.57
CA ALA A 198 -8.83 -0.99 -6.87
C ALA A 198 -7.73 -1.75 -7.62
N TRP A 199 -7.03 -2.62 -6.88
CA TRP A 199 -6.00 -3.49 -7.45
C TRP A 199 -6.63 -4.52 -8.39
N TRP A 200 -5.92 -4.84 -9.47
CA TRP A 200 -6.38 -5.81 -10.47
C TRP A 200 -6.70 -7.18 -9.86
N THR A 201 -5.91 -7.65 -8.89
CA THR A 201 -6.15 -8.92 -8.21
C THR A 201 -7.37 -8.88 -7.28
N ASP A 202 -7.64 -7.75 -6.62
CA ASP A 202 -8.84 -7.58 -5.81
C ASP A 202 -10.08 -7.64 -6.71
N TYR A 203 -10.06 -6.93 -7.84
CA TYR A 203 -11.20 -6.83 -8.75
C TYR A 203 -11.46 -8.10 -9.58
N ASN A 204 -10.42 -8.79 -10.08
CA ASN A 204 -10.60 -9.90 -11.02
C ASN A 204 -10.51 -11.30 -10.39
N ILE A 205 -9.85 -11.42 -9.23
CA ILE A 205 -9.56 -12.74 -8.63
C ILE A 205 -10.26 -12.89 -7.29
N LYS A 206 -9.96 -11.98 -6.35
CA LYS A 206 -10.26 -12.17 -4.93
C LYS A 206 -11.73 -11.96 -4.58
N TYR A 207 -12.39 -10.96 -5.14
CA TYR A 207 -13.79 -10.65 -4.87
C TYR A 207 -14.63 -10.96 -6.10
N ARG A 208 -15.82 -11.54 -5.90
CA ARG A 208 -16.71 -11.93 -7.01
C ARG A 208 -18.16 -11.83 -6.60
N ASN A 209 -19.00 -11.38 -7.54
CA ASN A 209 -20.44 -11.49 -7.39
C ASN A 209 -20.89 -12.94 -7.62
N PRO A 210 -21.96 -13.39 -6.94
CA PRO A 210 -22.57 -14.68 -7.22
C PRO A 210 -23.13 -14.73 -8.65
N SER A 211 -23.25 -15.93 -9.22
CA SER A 211 -23.67 -16.13 -10.61
C SER A 211 -25.18 -15.90 -10.86
N ILE A 212 -25.98 -15.61 -9.82
CA ILE A 212 -27.43 -15.42 -9.94
C ILE A 212 -27.74 -14.06 -10.58
N THR A 213 -28.63 -14.06 -11.57
CA THR A 213 -29.12 -12.86 -12.25
C THR A 213 -30.66 -12.76 -12.17
N PRO A 214 -31.23 -11.57 -11.90
CA PRO A 214 -30.58 -10.32 -11.46
C PRO A 214 -29.90 -10.46 -10.08
N LEU A 215 -28.83 -9.68 -9.87
CA LEU A 215 -27.96 -9.78 -8.69
C LEU A 215 -28.72 -9.73 -7.35
N ILE A 216 -29.78 -8.92 -7.28
CA ILE A 216 -30.65 -8.80 -6.10
C ILE A 216 -31.19 -10.14 -5.59
N ASN A 217 -31.48 -11.09 -6.49
CA ASN A 217 -32.03 -12.39 -6.14
C ASN A 217 -31.05 -13.23 -5.31
N ALA A 218 -29.74 -13.02 -5.48
CA ALA A 218 -28.72 -13.69 -4.68
C ALA A 218 -28.75 -13.31 -3.21
N PHE A 219 -29.32 -12.14 -2.88
CA PHE A 219 -29.36 -11.57 -1.54
C PHE A 219 -30.73 -11.76 -0.87
N ASN A 220 -31.64 -12.55 -1.46
CA ASN A 220 -32.92 -12.84 -0.85
C ASN A 220 -32.70 -13.57 0.50
N GLY A 221 -33.42 -13.15 1.54
CA GLY A 221 -33.24 -13.68 2.89
C GLY A 221 -31.99 -13.17 3.62
N THR A 222 -31.30 -12.15 3.09
CA THR A 222 -30.15 -11.50 3.74
C THR A 222 -30.46 -10.05 4.11
N LYS A 223 -29.61 -9.43 4.93
CA LYS A 223 -29.71 -8.02 5.31
C LYS A 223 -28.43 -7.26 4.98
N LYS A 224 -28.56 -5.99 4.60
CA LYS A 224 -27.41 -5.07 4.49
C LYS A 224 -26.76 -4.84 5.87
N PRO A 225 -25.49 -4.43 5.91
CA PRO A 225 -24.85 -4.01 7.16
C PRO A 225 -25.61 -2.88 7.85
N THR A 226 -25.48 -2.83 9.17
CA THR A 226 -26.26 -1.93 10.03
C THR A 226 -26.06 -0.46 9.66
N ASN A 227 -24.82 -0.05 9.43
CA ASN A 227 -24.48 1.36 9.17
C ASN A 227 -24.57 1.74 7.68
N TRP A 228 -24.95 0.82 6.80
CA TRP A 228 -25.01 1.09 5.38
C TRP A 228 -26.31 1.80 5.00
N PRO A 229 -26.30 2.85 4.17
CA PRO A 229 -27.54 3.47 3.68
C PRO A 229 -28.26 2.57 2.66
N LYS A 230 -27.49 1.86 1.82
CA LYS A 230 -27.98 1.00 0.73
C LYS A 230 -27.33 -0.38 0.81
N PRO A 231 -27.95 -1.45 0.30
CA PRO A 231 -27.32 -2.76 0.21
C PRO A 231 -26.20 -2.79 -0.85
N ILE A 232 -25.35 -3.82 -0.78
CA ILE A 232 -24.18 -4.00 -1.65
C ILE A 232 -24.52 -4.03 -3.15
N TYR A 233 -25.67 -4.59 -3.52
CA TYR A 233 -26.13 -4.69 -4.91
C TYR A 233 -26.78 -3.39 -5.43
N GLU A 234 -26.81 -2.32 -4.64
CA GLU A 234 -27.29 -0.99 -5.01
C GLU A 234 -26.20 0.10 -4.86
N LEU A 235 -24.93 -0.30 -4.70
CA LEU A 235 -23.82 0.66 -4.61
C LEU A 235 -23.61 1.42 -5.91
N ASP A 236 -23.76 0.75 -7.05
CA ASP A 236 -23.72 1.38 -8.38
C ASP A 236 -24.76 0.74 -9.30
N THR A 237 -25.90 1.40 -9.48
CA THR A 237 -26.96 0.90 -10.38
C THR A 237 -26.73 1.29 -11.83
N THR A 238 -25.72 2.12 -12.12
CA THR A 238 -25.43 2.63 -13.46
C THR A 238 -24.47 1.74 -14.22
N ASP A 239 -23.53 1.09 -13.52
CA ASP A 239 -22.54 0.21 -14.10
C ASP A 239 -22.54 -1.17 -13.41
N VAL A 240 -22.98 -2.19 -14.16
CA VAL A 240 -23.02 -3.58 -13.69
C VAL A 240 -21.62 -4.10 -13.32
N TYR A 241 -20.58 -3.62 -13.99
CA TYR A 241 -19.19 -4.01 -13.73
C TYR A 241 -18.59 -3.31 -12.50
N ASN A 242 -19.30 -2.34 -11.90
CA ASN A 242 -18.88 -1.64 -10.70
C ASN A 242 -19.89 -1.80 -9.54
N ASN A 243 -20.68 -2.87 -9.55
CA ASN A 243 -21.73 -3.11 -8.55
C ASN A 243 -21.51 -4.40 -7.76
N GLY A 244 -22.10 -4.52 -6.57
CA GLY A 244 -21.92 -5.68 -5.72
C GLY A 244 -20.55 -5.72 -5.04
N PHE A 245 -20.00 -6.92 -4.82
CA PHE A 245 -18.70 -7.11 -4.17
C PHE A 245 -17.51 -6.64 -5.02
N ILE A 246 -17.70 -6.42 -6.31
CA ILE A 246 -16.67 -5.89 -7.21
C ILE A 246 -16.69 -4.36 -7.32
N ASN A 247 -17.58 -3.68 -6.58
CA ASN A 247 -17.61 -2.23 -6.53
C ASN A 247 -16.25 -1.67 -6.08
N GLN A 248 -15.66 -0.78 -6.88
CA GLN A 248 -14.28 -0.34 -6.70
C GLN A 248 -14.06 0.41 -5.37
N ASP A 249 -15.03 1.22 -4.93
CA ASP A 249 -14.96 1.92 -3.64
C ASP A 249 -14.98 0.94 -2.47
N PHE A 250 -15.84 -0.08 -2.55
CA PHE A 250 -15.89 -1.17 -1.58
C PHE A 250 -14.55 -1.93 -1.53
N LEU A 251 -13.99 -2.29 -2.68
CA LEU A 251 -12.70 -2.98 -2.74
C LEU A 251 -11.55 -2.18 -2.12
N VAL A 252 -11.48 -0.87 -2.42
CA VAL A 252 -10.49 0.03 -1.81
C VAL A 252 -10.66 0.10 -0.29
N TRP A 253 -11.90 0.14 0.20
CA TRP A 253 -12.18 0.13 1.64
C TRP A 253 -11.73 -1.18 2.31
N MET A 254 -12.09 -2.33 1.73
CA MET A 254 -11.80 -3.66 2.27
C MET A 254 -10.30 -3.99 2.32
N ARG A 255 -9.46 -3.29 1.55
CA ARG A 255 -8.01 -3.35 1.70
C ARG A 255 -7.56 -2.56 2.93
N ARG A 256 -7.30 -3.27 4.04
CA ARG A 256 -6.90 -2.68 5.32
C ARG A 256 -5.64 -1.80 5.22
N ALA A 257 -5.66 -0.66 5.88
CA ALA A 257 -4.46 0.14 6.13
C ALA A 257 -3.61 -0.45 7.26
N ALA A 258 -2.28 -0.29 7.15
CA ALA A 258 -1.33 -0.77 8.16
C ALA A 258 -1.19 0.18 9.36
N LEU A 259 -1.49 1.47 9.17
CA LEU A 259 -1.35 2.54 10.15
C LEU A 259 -2.72 3.16 10.47
N PRO A 260 -2.89 3.80 11.64
CA PRO A 260 -4.14 4.48 12.01
C PRO A 260 -4.42 5.72 11.18
N ASP A 261 -3.37 6.34 10.65
CA ASP A 261 -3.45 7.46 9.73
C ASP A 261 -3.19 6.93 8.33
N PHE A 262 -4.20 7.02 7.47
CA PHE A 262 -4.12 6.47 6.13
C PHE A 262 -4.94 7.30 5.15
N ARG A 263 -4.61 7.13 3.88
CA ARG A 263 -5.39 7.62 2.75
C ARG A 263 -5.79 6.47 1.84
N LYS A 264 -6.98 6.58 1.25
CA LYS A 264 -7.53 5.62 0.31
C LYS A 264 -7.90 6.34 -0.98
N LEU A 265 -7.61 5.70 -2.11
CA LEU A 265 -7.87 6.28 -3.42
C LEU A 265 -9.38 6.34 -3.63
N TYR A 266 -9.89 7.56 -3.85
CA TYR A 266 -11.28 7.78 -4.17
C TYR A 266 -11.45 7.78 -5.69
N ARG A 267 -10.78 8.70 -6.39
CA ARG A 267 -11.02 8.94 -7.82
C ARG A 267 -9.74 9.29 -8.54
N ARG A 268 -9.74 9.08 -9.85
CA ARG A 268 -8.68 9.50 -10.78
C ARG A 268 -9.18 10.67 -11.61
N ILE A 269 -8.31 11.63 -11.87
CA ILE A 269 -8.59 12.78 -12.72
C ILE A 269 -7.62 12.70 -13.90
N THR A 270 -8.09 12.07 -14.98
CA THR A 270 -7.25 11.73 -16.15
C THR A 270 -7.92 12.00 -17.50
N HIS A 271 -9.17 12.48 -17.50
CA HIS A 271 -9.97 12.65 -18.72
C HIS A 271 -10.23 14.12 -19.03
N ASP A 272 -10.71 14.36 -20.26
CA ASP A 272 -11.15 15.65 -20.78
C ASP A 272 -10.08 16.75 -20.64
N ASP A 273 -10.49 17.96 -20.31
CA ASP A 273 -9.63 19.14 -20.12
C ASP A 273 -8.60 18.98 -18.98
N TYR A 274 -8.69 17.90 -18.21
CA TYR A 274 -7.83 17.62 -17.06
C TYR A 274 -6.84 16.48 -17.31
N ALA A 275 -6.71 16.00 -18.55
CA ALA A 275 -5.75 14.95 -18.91
C ALA A 275 -4.30 15.31 -18.56
N ALA A 276 -3.91 16.57 -18.75
CA ALA A 276 -2.59 17.09 -18.38
C ALA A 276 -2.44 17.42 -16.88
N GLY A 277 -3.53 17.34 -16.11
CA GLY A 277 -3.61 17.71 -14.70
C GLY A 277 -4.64 18.78 -14.40
N LEU A 278 -4.59 19.35 -13.19
CA LEU A 278 -5.50 20.43 -12.77
C LEU A 278 -4.85 21.80 -13.06
N PRO A 279 -5.44 22.63 -13.94
CA PRO A 279 -4.95 23.99 -14.18
C PRO A 279 -4.90 24.84 -12.91
N ALA A 280 -4.04 25.87 -12.92
CA ALA A 280 -4.02 26.87 -11.87
C ALA A 280 -5.37 27.62 -11.83
N GLY A 281 -5.92 27.82 -10.64
CA GLY A 281 -7.23 28.43 -10.48
C GLY A 281 -7.90 28.09 -9.16
N ASN A 282 -9.12 28.60 -9.00
CA ASN A 282 -9.94 28.39 -7.82
C ASN A 282 -10.85 27.16 -8.00
N TYR A 283 -10.82 26.28 -7.01
CA TYR A 283 -11.61 25.08 -6.96
C TYR A 283 -12.55 25.12 -5.75
N THR A 284 -13.72 24.54 -5.92
CA THR A 284 -14.71 24.33 -4.87
C THR A 284 -14.94 22.85 -4.71
N LEU A 285 -14.71 22.36 -3.50
CA LEU A 285 -15.00 21.00 -3.08
C LEU A 285 -16.29 20.99 -2.28
N THR A 286 -17.32 20.32 -2.80
CA THR A 286 -18.58 20.09 -2.09
C THR A 286 -18.59 18.66 -1.54
N ILE A 287 -18.89 18.53 -0.26
CA ILE A 287 -18.81 17.29 0.50
C ILE A 287 -20.18 16.98 1.09
N ALA A 288 -20.69 15.77 0.83
CA ALA A 288 -21.79 15.22 1.63
C ALA A 288 -21.19 14.53 2.87
N TYR A 289 -21.43 15.12 4.03
CA TYR A 289 -20.80 14.76 5.30
C TYR A 289 -21.65 13.71 6.03
N ASN A 290 -21.39 12.43 5.77
CA ASN A 290 -22.14 11.30 6.29
C ASN A 290 -21.34 10.45 7.30
N TYR A 291 -20.00 10.48 7.25
CA TYR A 291 -19.13 9.61 8.01
C TYR A 291 -18.69 10.26 9.34
N PRO A 292 -19.13 9.74 10.50
CA PRO A 292 -18.80 10.33 11.80
C PRO A 292 -17.39 9.90 12.25
N VAL A 293 -16.59 10.87 12.70
CA VAL A 293 -15.24 10.61 13.23
C VAL A 293 -14.99 11.18 14.63
N HIS A 294 -15.88 12.07 15.09
CA HIS A 294 -15.74 12.80 16.34
C HIS A 294 -15.82 11.91 17.58
N SER A 295 -16.57 10.79 17.52
CA SER A 295 -16.72 9.86 18.64
C SER A 295 -15.42 9.18 19.07
N PHE A 296 -14.42 9.13 18.18
CA PHE A 296 -13.11 8.56 18.45
C PHE A 296 -11.98 9.57 18.21
N ASN A 297 -12.29 10.88 18.19
CA ASN A 297 -11.30 11.95 17.94
C ASN A 297 -10.50 11.73 16.65
N GLY A 298 -11.16 11.26 15.60
CA GLY A 298 -10.56 11.12 14.27
C GLY A 298 -10.74 12.38 13.44
N LYS A 299 -9.84 12.58 12.46
CA LYS A 299 -9.94 13.66 11.47
C LYS A 299 -10.14 13.10 10.07
N LYS A 300 -10.81 13.89 9.23
CA LYS A 300 -11.05 13.62 7.82
C LYS A 300 -10.35 14.64 6.95
N LYS A 301 -9.64 14.14 5.94
CA LYS A 301 -8.91 14.97 4.99
C LYS A 301 -9.22 14.57 3.56
N VAL A 302 -9.18 15.51 2.64
CA VAL A 302 -9.07 15.24 1.21
C VAL A 302 -7.64 15.54 0.79
N VAL A 303 -7.07 14.65 -0.03
CA VAL A 303 -5.71 14.78 -0.52
C VAL A 303 -5.73 14.65 -2.03
N LEU A 304 -5.31 15.70 -2.74
CA LEU A 304 -4.99 15.64 -4.15
C LEU A 304 -3.48 15.46 -4.28
N SER A 305 -3.04 14.44 -5.03
CA SER A 305 -1.63 14.15 -5.24
C SER A 305 -1.41 13.65 -6.64
N ASN A 306 -0.30 14.05 -7.26
CA ASN A 306 0.25 13.29 -8.37
C ASN A 306 1.17 12.20 -7.80
N VAL A 307 1.64 11.31 -8.68
CA VAL A 307 2.54 10.22 -8.29
C VAL A 307 3.71 10.19 -9.25
N SER A 308 4.87 9.82 -8.73
CA SER A 308 6.02 9.41 -9.52
C SER A 308 6.02 7.88 -9.69
N TRP A 309 7.02 7.36 -10.40
CA TRP A 309 7.27 5.92 -10.51
C TRP A 309 7.50 5.23 -9.14
N MET A 310 7.91 5.99 -8.12
CA MET A 310 8.12 5.51 -6.75
C MET A 310 6.87 5.66 -5.86
N GLY A 311 5.78 6.22 -6.40
CA GLY A 311 4.54 6.49 -5.67
C GLY A 311 4.37 7.95 -5.28
N GLY A 312 3.76 8.21 -4.12
CA GLY A 312 3.47 9.56 -3.65
C GLY A 312 4.65 10.25 -2.97
N LYS A 313 4.45 11.50 -2.56
CA LYS A 313 5.44 12.32 -1.87
C LYS A 313 5.91 11.65 -0.57
N ASN A 314 7.19 11.30 -0.50
CA ASN A 314 7.81 10.75 0.70
C ASN A 314 9.34 10.91 0.62
N ASP A 315 9.88 11.88 1.35
CA ASP A 315 11.30 12.20 1.34
C ASP A 315 12.16 11.20 2.13
N PHE A 316 11.54 10.34 2.95
CA PHE A 316 12.24 9.43 3.88
C PHE A 316 13.24 8.52 3.17
N LEU A 317 12.85 7.89 2.07
CA LEU A 317 13.72 6.94 1.37
C LEU A 317 14.96 7.66 0.81
N GLY A 318 14.79 8.81 0.19
CA GLY A 318 15.91 9.63 -0.30
C GLY A 318 16.87 10.04 0.82
N ILE A 319 16.32 10.54 1.94
CA ILE A 319 17.11 10.93 3.11
C ILE A 319 17.85 9.73 3.70
N ALA A 320 17.20 8.57 3.84
CA ALA A 320 17.82 7.36 4.39
C ALA A 320 19.02 6.91 3.54
N TYR A 321 18.89 6.91 2.21
CA TYR A 321 19.99 6.57 1.30
C TYR A 321 21.15 7.56 1.40
N ILE A 322 20.87 8.87 1.50
CA ILE A 322 21.91 9.89 1.67
C ILE A 322 22.63 9.68 3.00
N VAL A 323 21.90 9.51 4.11
CA VAL A 323 22.48 9.33 5.45
C VAL A 323 23.35 8.07 5.50
N VAL A 324 22.83 6.91 5.07
CA VAL A 324 23.60 5.66 5.07
C VAL A 324 24.81 5.76 4.14
N GLY A 325 24.64 6.35 2.95
CA GLY A 325 25.74 6.58 2.02
C GLY A 325 26.84 7.47 2.59
N SER A 326 26.47 8.57 3.25
CA SER A 326 27.42 9.45 3.96
C SER A 326 28.12 8.73 5.11
N MET A 327 27.41 7.92 5.90
CA MET A 327 28.02 7.10 6.95
C MET A 327 29.03 6.11 6.38
N CYS A 328 28.75 5.47 5.24
CA CYS A 328 29.71 4.58 4.56
C CYS A 328 30.99 5.32 4.14
N VAL A 329 30.87 6.53 3.58
CA VAL A 329 32.04 7.35 3.19
C VAL A 329 32.83 7.77 4.43
N VAL A 330 32.18 8.22 5.50
CA VAL A 330 32.86 8.58 6.76
C VAL A 330 33.59 7.38 7.35
N MET A 331 32.95 6.21 7.42
CA MET A 331 33.59 4.97 7.90
C MET A 331 34.77 4.56 7.03
N SER A 332 34.71 4.76 5.71
CA SER A 332 35.84 4.49 4.82
C SER A 332 37.05 5.38 5.13
N ILE A 333 36.82 6.65 5.47
CA ILE A 333 37.89 7.60 5.84
C ILE A 333 38.50 7.17 7.17
N VAL A 334 37.68 6.80 8.16
CA VAL A 334 38.16 6.29 9.46
C VAL A 334 39.00 5.03 9.28
N MET A 335 38.51 4.05 8.51
CA MET A 335 39.27 2.82 8.20
C MET A 335 40.58 3.12 7.49
N LEU A 336 40.60 4.10 6.58
CA LEU A 336 41.82 4.52 5.88
C LEU A 336 42.84 5.15 6.84
N ILE A 337 42.40 5.99 7.78
CA ILE A 337 43.26 6.59 8.81
C ILE A 337 43.88 5.49 9.69
N VAL A 338 43.05 4.54 10.15
CA VAL A 338 43.52 3.42 10.98
C VAL A 338 44.49 2.54 10.21
N TYR A 339 44.19 2.20 8.95
CA TYR A 339 45.07 1.42 8.09
C TYR A 339 46.42 2.11 7.86
N ALA A 340 46.40 3.43 7.60
CA ALA A 340 47.63 4.21 7.44
C ALA A 340 48.46 4.23 8.74
N ARG A 341 47.82 4.39 9.90
CA ARG A 341 48.50 4.33 11.20
C ARG A 341 49.19 3.00 11.45
N PHE A 342 48.52 1.88 11.17
CA PHE A 342 49.12 0.54 11.36
C PHE A 342 50.21 0.24 10.34
N LYS A 343 50.06 0.69 9.09
CA LYS A 343 51.02 0.37 8.02
C LYS A 343 52.28 1.23 8.05
N PHE A 344 52.16 2.50 8.41
CA PHE A 344 53.27 3.47 8.38
C PHE A 344 53.77 3.84 9.78
N GLY A 345 53.15 3.32 10.85
CA GLY A 345 53.58 3.56 12.23
C GLY A 345 54.62 2.57 12.75
N GLU A 346 55.05 1.60 11.94
CA GLU A 346 56.16 0.67 12.25
C GLU A 346 57.51 1.13 11.65
N ASP A 347 57.52 2.25 10.90
CA ASP A 347 58.74 2.80 10.26
C ASP A 347 59.44 3.90 11.10
N ASP A 348 58.97 4.18 12.31
CA ASP A 348 59.61 5.01 13.36
C ASP A 348 59.84 4.16 14.62
#